data_AF-A0A702BR12-F1
#
_entry.id   AF-A0A702BR12-F1
#
_cell.length_a   1.000
_cell.length_b   1.000
_cell.length_c   1.000
_cell.angle_alpha   90.00
_cell.angle_beta   90.00
_cell.angle_gamma   90.00
#
_symmetry.space_group_name_H-M   'P 1'
#
loop_
_entity.id
_entity.type
_entity.pdbx_description
1 polymer ?
#
loop_
_entity_poly.entity_id
_entity_poly.type
_entity_poly.pdbx_seq_one_letter_code
_entity_poly.pdbx_strand_id
1 'polypeptide(L)'
;MNSFIEGARQPLLSVWRRTLLLLGALLLTACSHDASPPPFTASGFADNQGAVRIWRKDTNDEVHLLSVFSPWRNGSTTTSEYRWQGDTLSLIELNIYSKPPEHIRARFDARGELSFMQREVGGQKQQLSNDQIALYRYRAEQIRQTSDALRLGRVILRQGRWHADHTVTTCEGETLKPDLDSWAISHIERRQNRSSVEVSVAWLEAPEGSQLLLVANEDFCHWQPKEKTF
;
A
#
# COMPACT_ATOMS: atom_id res chain seq x y z
N MET A 1 47.21 67.89 -44.04
CA MET A 1 47.72 68.50 -42.80
C MET A 1 46.68 68.25 -41.70
N ASN A 2 47.12 67.72 -40.55
CA ASN A 2 46.38 67.38 -39.30
C ASN A 2 45.52 66.10 -39.40
N SER A 3 45.83 64.90 -38.87
CA SER A 3 46.49 64.35 -37.67
C SER A 3 45.59 64.08 -36.45
N PHE A 4 45.57 62.80 -36.00
CA PHE A 4 45.35 62.25 -34.64
C PHE A 4 43.93 62.39 -34.02
N ILE A 5 43.35 61.47 -33.23
CA ILE A 5 43.87 60.36 -32.41
C ILE A 5 42.80 59.27 -32.23
N GLU A 6 43.30 58.05 -32.08
CA GLU A 6 42.66 56.77 -31.79
C GLU A 6 42.05 56.72 -30.38
N GLY A 7 40.83 56.19 -30.25
CA GLY A 7 40.15 56.02 -28.97
C GLY A 7 39.42 54.68 -28.92
N ALA A 8 40.14 53.63 -28.55
CA ALA A 8 39.60 52.30 -28.30
C ALA A 8 38.59 52.34 -27.14
N ARG A 9 37.29 52.19 -27.46
CA ARG A 9 36.25 51.83 -26.49
C ARG A 9 35.66 50.49 -26.91
N GLN A 10 36.27 49.39 -26.48
CA GLN A 10 35.54 48.14 -26.37
C GLN A 10 34.57 48.28 -25.19
N PRO A 11 33.24 48.26 -25.39
CA PRO A 11 32.33 48.30 -24.26
C PRO A 11 32.15 46.89 -23.72
N LEU A 12 32.10 46.82 -22.39
CA LEU A 12 32.07 45.68 -21.48
C LEU A 12 30.88 44.70 -21.67
N LEU A 13 30.14 44.82 -22.77
CA LEU A 13 28.91 44.09 -23.08
C LEU A 13 29.13 42.57 -23.27
N SER A 14 30.30 42.16 -23.74
CA SER A 14 30.62 40.73 -23.97
C SER A 14 30.82 39.96 -22.65
N VAL A 15 31.45 40.59 -21.65
CA VAL A 15 31.73 39.96 -20.35
C VAL A 15 30.46 39.86 -19.50
N TRP A 16 29.58 40.85 -19.59
CA TRP A 16 28.30 40.88 -18.86
C TRP A 16 27.30 39.84 -19.39
N ARG A 17 27.26 39.61 -20.71
CA ARG A 17 26.45 38.53 -21.32
C ARG A 17 26.91 37.13 -20.90
N ARG A 18 28.23 36.90 -20.77
CA ARG A 18 28.77 35.60 -20.37
C ARG A 18 28.55 35.29 -18.88
N THR A 19 28.60 36.30 -18.02
CA THR A 19 28.30 36.15 -16.59
C THR A 19 26.81 35.90 -16.32
N LEU A 20 25.90 36.54 -17.07
CA LEU A 20 24.46 36.26 -17.00
C LEU A 20 24.09 34.84 -17.47
N LEU A 21 24.77 34.31 -18.50
CA LEU A 21 24.58 32.92 -18.96
C LEU A 21 25.08 31.88 -17.94
N LEU A 22 26.17 32.18 -17.23
CA LEU A 22 26.72 31.31 -16.16
C LEU A 22 25.86 31.34 -14.88
N LEU A 23 25.28 32.48 -14.51
CA LEU A 23 24.30 32.55 -13.42
C LEU A 23 22.99 31.82 -13.75
N GLY A 24 22.56 31.84 -15.01
CA GLY A 24 21.36 31.12 -15.46
C GLY A 24 21.51 29.59 -15.40
N ALA A 25 22.72 29.06 -15.64
CA ALA A 25 22.99 27.63 -15.58
C ALA A 25 23.04 27.08 -14.14
N LEU A 26 23.44 27.90 -13.16
CA LEU A 26 23.46 27.52 -11.74
C LEU A 26 22.07 27.47 -11.08
N LEU A 27 21.05 28.05 -11.71
CA LEU A 27 19.66 28.01 -11.23
C LEU A 27 18.86 26.79 -11.73
N LEU A 28 19.48 25.90 -12.52
CA LEU A 28 18.84 24.69 -13.05
C LEU A 28 19.16 23.42 -12.25
N THR A 29 19.66 23.55 -11.02
CA THR A 29 19.61 22.43 -10.06
C THR A 29 18.17 22.28 -9.55
N ALA A 30 17.27 21.82 -10.43
CA ALA A 30 16.01 21.26 -9.99
C ALA A 30 16.36 20.00 -9.20
N CYS A 31 16.28 20.08 -7.87
CA CYS A 31 16.28 18.90 -7.03
C CYS A 31 15.10 18.05 -7.47
N SER A 32 15.34 17.04 -8.30
CA SER A 32 14.36 16.00 -8.58
C SER A 32 14.15 15.25 -7.27
N HIS A 33 13.18 15.70 -6.48
CA HIS A 33 12.72 14.93 -5.35
C HIS A 33 11.97 13.74 -5.94
N ASP A 34 12.52 12.54 -5.77
CA ASP A 34 11.81 11.32 -6.13
C ASP A 34 10.64 11.18 -5.15
N ALA A 35 9.47 11.64 -5.57
CA ALA A 35 8.24 11.62 -4.79
C ALA A 35 7.56 10.24 -4.83
N SER A 36 8.22 9.24 -5.41
CA SER A 36 7.70 7.89 -5.52
C SER A 36 7.56 7.27 -4.12
N PRO A 37 6.41 6.66 -3.80
CA PRO A 37 6.26 5.94 -2.54
C PRO A 37 7.29 4.81 -2.46
N PRO A 38 7.69 4.39 -1.23
CA PRO A 38 8.65 3.31 -1.07
C PRO A 38 8.16 2.04 -1.78
N PRO A 39 9.09 1.17 -2.24
CA PRO A 39 8.73 -0.05 -2.96
C PRO A 39 7.74 -0.92 -2.19
N PHE A 40 7.93 -1.05 -0.87
CA PHE A 40 7.02 -1.73 0.04
C PHE A 40 6.09 -0.73 0.73
N THR A 41 4.78 -0.96 0.63
CA THR A 41 3.75 -0.13 1.27
C THR A 41 2.73 -0.98 1.99
N ALA A 42 2.21 -0.48 3.10
CA ALA A 42 1.01 -1.00 3.76
C ALA A 42 -0.08 0.07 3.67
N SER A 43 -1.27 -0.29 3.22
CA SER A 43 -2.43 0.59 3.04
C SER A 43 -3.73 -0.18 3.31
N GLY A 44 -4.88 0.45 3.14
CA GLY A 44 -6.15 -0.23 3.32
C GLY A 44 -7.33 0.69 3.11
N PHE A 45 -8.53 0.13 3.22
CA PHE A 45 -9.77 0.87 3.13
C PHE A 45 -10.91 0.14 3.84
N ALA A 46 -11.97 0.88 4.17
CA ALA A 46 -13.22 0.32 4.66
C ALA A 46 -14.13 0.03 3.47
N ASP A 47 -14.50 -1.24 3.28
CA ASP A 47 -15.57 -1.67 2.37
C ASP A 47 -16.92 -1.64 3.11
N ASN A 48 -18.03 -1.74 2.39
CA ASN A 48 -19.36 -1.96 2.95
C ASN A 48 -19.45 -3.26 3.77
N GLN A 49 -18.66 -4.28 3.43
CA GLN A 49 -18.74 -5.60 4.08
C GLN A 49 -17.63 -5.89 5.10
N GLY A 50 -16.52 -5.16 5.05
CA GLY A 50 -15.36 -5.44 5.89
C GLY A 50 -14.22 -4.45 5.67
N ALA A 51 -13.19 -4.55 6.49
CA ALA A 51 -11.95 -3.84 6.28
C ALA A 51 -11.07 -4.62 5.32
N VAL A 52 -10.39 -3.89 4.44
CA VAL A 52 -9.35 -4.43 3.56
C VAL A 52 -8.02 -3.81 3.98
N ARG A 53 -7.05 -4.65 4.30
CA ARG A 53 -5.66 -4.29 4.58
C ARG A 53 -4.79 -4.82 3.45
N ILE A 54 -3.91 -3.99 2.90
CA ILE A 54 -3.12 -4.30 1.70
C ILE A 54 -1.65 -4.07 1.99
N TRP A 55 -0.82 -5.05 1.67
CA TRP A 55 0.62 -4.91 1.55
C TRP A 55 1.01 -5.06 0.09
N ARG A 56 1.83 -4.14 -0.40
CA ARG A 56 2.29 -4.14 -1.79
C ARG A 56 3.79 -3.98 -1.84
N LYS A 57 4.45 -4.71 -2.74
CA LYS A 57 5.84 -4.53 -3.10
C LYS A 57 6.00 -4.45 -4.60
N ASP A 58 6.59 -3.36 -5.06
CA ASP A 58 6.99 -3.21 -6.46
C ASP A 58 8.49 -3.49 -6.57
N THR A 59 8.90 -4.37 -7.48
CA THR A 59 10.32 -4.67 -7.73
C THR A 59 10.55 -4.79 -9.24
N ASN A 60 11.30 -3.84 -9.80
CA ASN A 60 11.43 -3.69 -11.26
C ASN A 60 10.05 -3.55 -11.92
N ASP A 61 9.63 -4.58 -12.63
CA ASP A 61 8.35 -4.69 -13.33
C ASP A 61 7.41 -5.71 -12.66
N GLU A 62 7.76 -6.22 -11.48
CA GLU A 62 6.90 -7.11 -10.69
C GLU A 62 6.11 -6.31 -9.66
N VAL A 63 4.80 -6.60 -9.55
CA VAL A 63 3.94 -6.14 -8.46
C VAL A 63 3.49 -7.35 -7.66
N HIS A 64 3.83 -7.39 -6.37
CA HIS A 64 3.34 -8.39 -5.42
C HIS A 64 2.39 -7.71 -4.42
N LEU A 65 1.15 -8.22 -4.33
CA LEU A 65 0.10 -7.71 -3.45
C LEU A 65 -0.40 -8.82 -2.54
N LEU A 66 -0.51 -8.52 -1.24
CA LEU A 66 -1.27 -9.31 -0.27
C LEU A 66 -2.39 -8.44 0.29
N SER A 67 -3.62 -8.91 0.16
CA SER A 67 -4.81 -8.30 0.73
C SER A 67 -5.40 -9.19 1.82
N VAL A 68 -5.85 -8.59 2.92
CA VAL A 68 -6.53 -9.25 4.01
C VAL A 68 -7.87 -8.58 4.22
N PHE A 69 -8.94 -9.31 3.91
CA PHE A 69 -10.31 -8.89 4.14
C PHE A 69 -10.80 -9.43 5.49
N SER A 70 -11.30 -8.54 6.34
CA SER A 70 -11.87 -8.85 7.65
C SER A 70 -13.31 -8.33 7.72
N PRO A 71 -14.34 -9.21 7.77
CA PRO A 71 -15.73 -8.78 7.71
C PRO A 71 -16.15 -8.00 8.96
N TRP A 72 -17.08 -7.04 8.81
CA TRP A 72 -17.62 -6.26 9.94
C TRP A 72 -18.47 -7.09 10.90
N ARG A 73 -19.11 -8.12 10.34
CA ARG A 73 -20.05 -9.01 11.02
C ARG A 73 -19.62 -10.45 10.73
N ASN A 74 -20.61 -11.33 10.62
CA ASN A 74 -20.39 -12.74 10.32
C ASN A 74 -19.62 -12.92 9.01
N GLY A 75 -18.67 -13.84 9.02
CA GLY A 75 -17.87 -14.21 7.85
C GLY A 75 -16.50 -14.70 8.27
N SER A 76 -15.76 -15.22 7.30
CA SER A 76 -14.38 -15.62 7.50
C SER A 76 -13.44 -14.56 6.96
N THR A 77 -12.38 -14.27 7.71
CA THR A 77 -11.23 -13.55 7.17
C THR A 77 -10.74 -14.26 5.92
N THR A 78 -10.33 -13.48 4.92
CA THR A 78 -9.77 -14.00 3.68
C THR A 78 -8.45 -13.31 3.40
N THR A 79 -7.41 -14.07 3.08
CA THR A 79 -6.18 -13.53 2.48
C THR A 79 -6.22 -13.72 0.98
N SER A 80 -5.66 -12.78 0.23
CA SER A 80 -5.59 -12.80 -1.22
C SER A 80 -4.24 -12.30 -1.66
N GLU A 81 -3.41 -13.18 -2.22
CA GLU A 81 -2.13 -12.87 -2.82
C GLU A 81 -2.28 -12.78 -4.34
N TYR A 82 -1.67 -11.76 -4.92
CA TYR A 82 -1.69 -11.49 -6.33
C TYR A 82 -0.30 -11.09 -6.82
N ARG A 83 0.06 -11.53 -8.02
CA ARG A 83 1.32 -11.13 -8.66
C ARG A 83 1.10 -10.73 -10.11
N TRP A 84 1.81 -9.70 -10.54
CA TRP A 84 1.86 -9.28 -11.93
C TRP A 84 3.31 -9.16 -12.40
N GLN A 85 3.51 -9.45 -13.68
CA GLN A 85 4.68 -9.05 -14.45
C GLN A 85 4.24 -8.00 -15.45
N GLY A 86 4.64 -6.75 -15.22
CA GLY A 86 4.07 -5.57 -15.85
C GLY A 86 2.56 -5.50 -15.60
N ASP A 87 1.78 -5.52 -16.67
CA ASP A 87 0.32 -5.53 -16.60
C ASP A 87 -0.29 -6.94 -16.67
N THR A 88 0.54 -7.97 -16.83
CA THR A 88 0.07 -9.35 -16.94
C THR A 88 -0.02 -10.00 -15.57
N LEU A 89 -1.25 -10.28 -15.13
CA LEU A 89 -1.51 -11.07 -13.92
C LEU A 89 -0.91 -12.48 -14.08
N SER A 90 -0.10 -12.92 -13.12
CA SER A 90 0.61 -14.21 -13.14
C SER A 90 0.14 -15.17 -12.03
N LEU A 91 -0.37 -14.65 -10.91
CA LEU A 91 -0.85 -15.45 -9.77
C LEU A 91 -2.09 -14.82 -9.13
N ILE A 92 -3.05 -15.68 -8.78
CA ILE A 92 -4.06 -15.43 -7.75
C ILE A 92 -3.99 -16.57 -6.75
N GLU A 93 -3.92 -16.23 -5.46
CA GLU A 93 -3.98 -17.20 -4.36
C GLU A 93 -4.88 -16.67 -3.25
N LEU A 94 -5.92 -17.42 -2.89
CA LEU A 94 -6.88 -17.03 -1.86
C LEU A 94 -6.88 -18.07 -0.74
N ASN A 95 -6.89 -17.62 0.51
CA ASN A 95 -7.16 -18.49 1.66
C ASN A 95 -8.37 -17.95 2.41
N ILE A 96 -9.40 -18.78 2.56
CA ILE A 96 -10.62 -18.45 3.28
C ILE A 96 -10.58 -19.22 4.59
N TYR A 97 -10.48 -18.50 5.72
CA TYR A 97 -10.37 -19.07 7.06
C TYR A 97 -11.74 -19.47 7.61
N SER A 98 -12.44 -20.31 6.84
CA SER A 98 -13.74 -20.92 7.17
C SER A 98 -13.59 -22.31 7.80
N LYS A 99 -14.71 -22.93 8.14
CA LYS A 99 -14.78 -24.31 8.61
C LYS A 99 -15.76 -25.08 7.72
N PRO A 100 -15.29 -25.91 6.77
CA PRO A 100 -13.89 -26.22 6.47
C PRO A 100 -13.13 -25.04 5.82
N PRO A 101 -11.79 -24.99 5.92
CA PRO A 101 -11.00 -23.97 5.22
C PRO A 101 -11.05 -24.19 3.71
N GLU A 102 -10.93 -23.09 2.97
CA GLU A 102 -10.81 -23.13 1.51
C GLU A 102 -9.51 -22.48 1.04
N HIS A 103 -8.89 -23.11 0.05
CA HIS A 103 -7.71 -22.59 -0.61
C HIS A 103 -7.94 -22.56 -2.13
N ILE A 104 -7.67 -21.43 -2.77
CA ILE A 104 -7.81 -21.25 -4.20
C ILE A 104 -6.47 -20.79 -4.76
N ARG A 105 -6.03 -21.41 -5.86
CA ARG A 105 -4.86 -20.97 -6.62
C ARG A 105 -5.15 -21.00 -8.10
N ALA A 106 -4.85 -19.91 -8.80
CA ALA A 106 -4.84 -19.82 -10.24
C ALA A 106 -3.53 -19.19 -10.70
N ARG A 107 -2.91 -19.77 -11.73
CA ARG A 107 -1.69 -19.23 -12.36
C ARG A 107 -1.95 -18.96 -13.83
N PHE A 108 -1.23 -17.98 -14.33
CA PHE A 108 -1.35 -17.53 -15.71
C PHE A 108 0.02 -17.56 -16.39
N ASP A 109 0.04 -17.84 -17.69
CA ASP A 109 1.27 -17.80 -18.49
C ASP A 109 1.66 -16.34 -18.85
N ALA A 110 2.76 -16.16 -19.57
CA ALA A 110 3.26 -14.85 -19.97
C ALA A 110 2.32 -14.08 -20.92
N ARG A 111 1.31 -14.74 -21.51
CA ARG A 111 0.25 -14.11 -22.32
C ARG A 111 -0.98 -13.78 -21.48
N GLY A 112 -0.95 -14.08 -20.19
CA GLY A 112 -2.08 -13.93 -19.28
C GLY A 112 -3.11 -15.04 -19.40
N GLU A 113 -2.81 -16.15 -20.08
CA GLU A 113 -3.72 -17.29 -20.24
C GLU A 113 -3.64 -18.23 -19.04
N LEU A 114 -4.77 -18.87 -18.69
CA LEU A 114 -4.82 -19.77 -17.54
C LEU A 114 -3.92 -21.00 -17.75
N SER A 115 -2.90 -21.16 -16.92
CA SER A 115 -1.96 -22.28 -16.97
C SER A 115 -2.20 -23.32 -15.88
N PHE A 116 -2.81 -22.91 -14.77
CA PHE A 116 -3.17 -23.80 -13.66
C PHE A 116 -4.34 -23.23 -12.86
N MET A 117 -5.22 -24.11 -12.37
CA MET A 117 -6.24 -23.77 -11.38
C MET A 117 -6.51 -24.92 -10.42
N GLN A 118 -6.74 -24.58 -9.16
CA GLN A 118 -7.21 -25.50 -8.14
C GLN A 118 -8.00 -24.75 -7.08
N ARG A 119 -9.14 -25.31 -6.68
CA ARG A 119 -9.84 -24.99 -5.43
C ARG A 119 -9.79 -26.21 -4.54
N GLU A 120 -9.45 -26.02 -3.28
CA GLU A 120 -9.43 -27.06 -2.26
C GLU A 120 -10.36 -26.67 -1.13
N VAL A 121 -11.32 -27.54 -0.79
CA VAL A 121 -12.27 -27.33 0.31
C VAL A 121 -12.26 -28.55 1.19
N GLY A 122 -11.83 -28.41 2.45
CA GLY A 122 -11.73 -29.54 3.38
C GLY A 122 -10.89 -30.71 2.83
N GLY A 123 -9.81 -30.41 2.11
CA GLY A 123 -8.92 -31.39 1.48
C GLY A 123 -9.40 -31.94 0.13
N GLN A 124 -10.60 -31.58 -0.33
CA GLN A 124 -11.11 -32.01 -1.63
C GLN A 124 -10.74 -31.02 -2.73
N LYS A 125 -10.06 -31.50 -3.76
CA LYS A 125 -9.61 -30.69 -4.89
C LYS A 125 -10.67 -30.64 -6.00
N GLN A 126 -10.91 -29.44 -6.50
CA GLN A 126 -11.91 -29.13 -7.52
C GLN A 126 -11.31 -28.15 -8.54
N GLN A 127 -11.79 -28.22 -9.78
CA GLN A 127 -11.51 -27.19 -10.77
C GLN A 127 -12.38 -25.95 -10.50
N LEU A 128 -11.92 -24.80 -10.97
CA LEU A 128 -12.70 -23.57 -10.97
C LEU A 128 -13.48 -23.48 -12.29
N SER A 129 -14.68 -22.90 -12.25
CA SER A 129 -15.39 -22.53 -13.47
C SER A 129 -14.75 -21.30 -14.14
N ASN A 130 -15.01 -21.11 -15.43
CA ASN A 130 -14.55 -19.92 -16.15
C ASN A 130 -15.08 -18.63 -15.51
N ASP A 131 -16.33 -18.62 -15.04
CA ASP A 131 -16.93 -17.47 -14.36
C ASP A 131 -16.23 -17.16 -13.04
N GLN A 132 -15.81 -18.18 -12.29
CA GLN A 132 -15.03 -18.00 -11.06
C GLN A 132 -13.65 -17.39 -11.37
N ILE A 133 -12.97 -17.87 -12.41
CA ILE A 133 -11.69 -17.30 -12.85
C ILE A 133 -11.88 -15.83 -13.27
N ALA A 134 -12.90 -15.52 -14.06
CA ALA A 134 -13.20 -14.16 -14.48
C ALA A 134 -13.48 -13.23 -13.29
N LEU A 135 -14.27 -13.68 -12.32
CA LEU A 135 -14.54 -12.94 -11.09
C LEU A 135 -13.27 -12.68 -10.28
N TYR A 136 -12.40 -13.68 -10.14
CA TYR A 136 -11.15 -13.51 -9.38
C TYR A 136 -10.17 -12.58 -10.09
N ARG A 137 -10.07 -12.62 -11.42
CA ARG A 137 -9.30 -11.64 -12.19
C ARG A 137 -9.81 -10.22 -11.99
N TYR A 138 -11.13 -10.04 -12.09
CA TYR A 138 -11.77 -8.74 -11.85
C TYR A 138 -11.43 -8.21 -10.45
N ARG A 139 -11.55 -9.05 -9.41
CA ARG A 139 -11.20 -8.66 -8.03
C ARG A 139 -9.72 -8.33 -7.87
N ALA A 140 -8.82 -9.10 -8.47
CA ALA A 140 -7.38 -8.81 -8.45
C ALA A 140 -7.09 -7.42 -9.03
N GLU A 141 -7.71 -7.12 -10.18
CA GLU A 141 -7.57 -5.82 -10.84
C GLU A 141 -8.11 -4.67 -9.98
N GLN A 142 -9.30 -4.83 -9.39
CA GLN A 142 -9.87 -3.83 -8.48
C GLN A 142 -8.98 -3.55 -7.26
N ILE A 143 -8.40 -4.59 -6.67
CA ILE A 143 -7.46 -4.44 -5.55
C ILE A 143 -6.18 -3.73 -5.99
N ARG A 144 -5.63 -4.05 -7.17
CA ARG A 144 -4.45 -3.36 -7.72
C ARG A 144 -4.73 -1.87 -7.94
N GLN A 145 -5.81 -1.53 -8.63
CA GLN A 145 -6.22 -0.15 -8.91
C GLN A 145 -6.47 0.65 -7.62
N THR A 146 -7.14 0.02 -6.63
CA THR A 146 -7.36 0.66 -5.33
C THR A 146 -6.03 0.88 -4.60
N SER A 147 -5.11 -0.10 -4.64
CA SER A 147 -3.77 0.06 -4.08
C SER A 147 -2.97 1.17 -4.75
N ASP A 148 -3.06 1.32 -6.08
CA ASP A 148 -2.45 2.44 -6.80
C ASP A 148 -2.99 3.79 -6.29
N ALA A 149 -4.31 3.93 -6.16
CA ALA A 149 -4.94 5.14 -5.66
C ALA A 149 -4.55 5.46 -4.20
N LEU A 150 -4.52 4.45 -3.32
CA LEU A 150 -4.12 4.60 -1.92
C LEU A 150 -2.65 5.05 -1.79
N ARG A 151 -1.76 4.49 -2.63
CA ARG A 151 -0.35 4.90 -2.68
C ARG A 151 -0.18 6.33 -3.16
N LEU A 152 -0.93 6.74 -4.18
CA LEU A 152 -0.95 8.13 -4.66
C LEU A 152 -1.46 9.09 -3.58
N GLY A 153 -2.49 8.69 -2.83
CA GLY A 153 -3.03 9.43 -1.68
C GLY A 153 -2.18 9.35 -0.40
N ARG A 154 -1.05 8.63 -0.42
CA ARG A 154 -0.17 8.40 0.74
C ARG A 154 -0.91 7.84 1.96
N VAL A 155 -1.85 6.94 1.71
CA VAL A 155 -2.58 6.23 2.77
C VAL A 155 -1.70 5.11 3.33
N ILE A 156 -1.38 5.22 4.61
CA ILE A 156 -0.52 4.29 5.35
C ILE A 156 -1.39 3.50 6.31
N LEU A 157 -1.32 2.17 6.23
CA LEU A 157 -1.90 1.28 7.24
C LEU A 157 -0.93 1.15 8.40
N ARG A 158 -1.43 1.38 9.60
CA ARG A 158 -0.77 1.03 10.85
C ARG A 158 -1.66 0.07 11.64
N GLN A 159 -1.02 -0.79 12.42
CA GLN A 159 -1.74 -1.74 13.27
C GLN A 159 -0.86 -2.23 14.42
N GLY A 160 -1.49 -2.66 15.50
CA GLY A 160 -0.79 -3.07 16.70
C GLY A 160 -1.71 -3.38 17.88
N ARG A 161 -1.11 -3.47 19.06
CA ARG A 161 -1.77 -3.75 20.35
C ARG A 161 -2.07 -2.45 21.09
N TRP A 162 -3.32 -2.28 21.49
CA TRP A 162 -3.79 -1.11 22.21
C TRP A 162 -3.47 -1.20 23.71
N HIS A 163 -2.98 -0.10 24.28
CA HIS A 163 -2.70 0.03 25.71
C HIS A 163 -3.62 1.05 26.37
N ALA A 164 -3.77 0.93 27.70
CA ALA A 164 -4.68 1.75 28.49
C ALA A 164 -4.33 3.26 28.51
N ASP A 165 -3.08 3.61 28.25
CA ASP A 165 -2.57 4.99 28.15
C ASP A 165 -2.78 5.63 26.76
N HIS A 166 -3.56 4.97 25.91
CA HIS A 166 -3.86 5.33 24.54
C HIS A 166 -2.67 5.22 23.58
N THR A 167 -1.64 4.47 23.96
CA THR A 167 -0.56 4.10 23.05
C THR A 167 -0.85 2.79 22.35
N VAL A 168 -0.16 2.57 21.23
CA VAL A 168 -0.18 1.34 20.46
C VAL A 168 1.25 0.84 20.31
N THR A 169 1.50 -0.42 20.68
CA THR A 169 2.69 -1.14 20.22
C THR A 169 2.39 -1.72 18.84
N THR A 170 3.02 -1.18 17.80
CA THR A 170 2.81 -1.61 16.42
C THR A 170 3.31 -3.03 16.18
N CYS A 171 2.87 -3.65 15.08
CA CYS A 171 3.35 -4.98 14.69
C CYS A 171 4.85 -5.02 14.35
N GLU A 172 5.47 -3.88 14.07
CA GLU A 172 6.91 -3.71 13.90
C GLU A 172 7.66 -3.52 15.24
N GLY A 173 6.94 -3.34 16.35
CA GLY A 173 7.51 -3.18 17.70
C GLY A 173 7.75 -1.74 18.13
N GLU A 174 7.25 -0.75 17.39
CA GLU A 174 7.31 0.66 17.77
C GLU A 174 6.16 1.00 18.73
N THR A 175 6.38 1.89 19.70
CA THR A 175 5.30 2.43 20.53
C THR A 175 4.99 3.85 20.10
N LEU A 176 3.73 4.10 19.73
CA LEU A 176 3.26 5.42 19.30
C LEU A 176 1.89 5.73 19.89
N LYS A 177 1.47 7.00 19.83
CA LYS A 177 0.11 7.43 20.17
C LYS A 177 -0.60 7.84 18.88
N PRO A 178 -1.62 7.10 18.41
CA PRO A 178 -2.28 7.42 17.15
C PRO A 178 -3.18 8.66 17.29
N ASP A 179 -3.21 9.50 16.26
CA ASP A 179 -4.02 10.74 16.23
C ASP A 179 -5.47 10.45 15.82
N LEU A 180 -6.15 9.62 16.61
CA LEU A 180 -7.53 9.21 16.38
C LEU A 180 -8.52 10.17 17.06
N ASP A 181 -9.66 10.39 16.41
CA ASP A 181 -10.73 11.18 16.99
C ASP A 181 -11.34 10.55 18.26
N SER A 182 -12.05 11.35 19.04
CA SER A 182 -12.65 10.91 20.30
C SER A 182 -13.65 9.76 20.15
N TRP A 183 -14.32 9.64 18.99
CA TRP A 183 -15.29 8.59 18.74
C TRP A 183 -14.59 7.25 18.54
N ALA A 184 -13.50 7.23 17.77
CA ALA A 184 -12.63 6.07 17.56
C ALA A 184 -12.02 5.60 18.88
N ILE A 185 -11.47 6.52 19.69
CA ILE A 185 -10.96 6.19 21.03
C ILE A 185 -12.05 5.54 21.90
N SER A 186 -13.23 6.17 21.97
CA SER A 186 -14.37 5.63 22.72
C SER A 186 -14.85 4.27 22.19
N HIS A 187 -14.69 4.01 20.90
CA HIS A 187 -15.01 2.71 20.31
C HIS A 187 -14.01 1.63 20.74
N ILE A 188 -12.71 1.94 20.73
CA ILE A 188 -11.64 1.04 21.19
C ILE A 188 -11.80 0.72 22.66
N GLU A 189 -12.01 1.74 23.52
CA GLU A 189 -12.18 1.56 24.97
C GLU A 189 -13.39 0.69 25.31
N ARG A 190 -14.53 0.91 24.64
CA ARG A 190 -15.71 0.06 24.81
C ARG A 190 -15.44 -1.40 24.45
N ARG A 191 -14.60 -1.65 23.43
CA ARG A 191 -14.19 -3.01 23.06
C ARG A 191 -13.22 -3.58 24.08
N GLN A 192 -12.22 -2.81 24.51
CA GLN A 192 -11.23 -3.21 25.52
C GLN A 192 -11.90 -3.57 26.85
N ASN A 193 -12.88 -2.80 27.31
CA ASN A 193 -13.62 -3.05 28.55
C ASN A 193 -14.44 -4.34 28.53
N ARG A 194 -14.70 -4.90 27.34
CA ARG A 194 -15.39 -6.19 27.16
C ARG A 194 -14.42 -7.35 26.92
N SER A 195 -13.12 -7.07 26.90
CA SER A 195 -12.06 -8.03 26.62
C SER A 195 -11.21 -8.25 27.87
N SER A 196 -10.86 -9.50 28.15
CA SER A 196 -9.89 -9.86 29.19
C SER A 196 -8.43 -9.72 28.74
N VAL A 197 -8.21 -9.45 27.44
CA VAL A 197 -6.89 -9.25 26.83
C VAL A 197 -6.85 -7.91 26.10
N GLU A 198 -5.65 -7.39 25.87
CA GLU A 198 -5.46 -6.21 25.00
C GLU A 198 -6.06 -6.47 23.62
N VAL A 199 -6.79 -5.49 23.10
CA VAL A 199 -7.35 -5.54 21.75
C VAL A 199 -6.30 -5.14 20.73
N SER A 200 -6.40 -5.71 19.53
CA SER A 200 -5.65 -5.24 18.37
C SER A 200 -6.42 -4.13 17.68
N VAL A 201 -5.70 -3.11 17.22
CA VAL A 201 -6.25 -1.99 16.45
C VAL A 201 -5.52 -1.88 15.11
N ALA A 202 -6.24 -1.44 14.08
CA ALA A 202 -5.68 -1.03 12.81
C ALA A 202 -6.30 0.30 12.39
N TRP A 203 -5.50 1.22 11.87
CA TRP A 203 -5.94 2.54 11.42
C TRP A 203 -5.19 2.95 10.16
N LEU A 204 -5.77 3.92 9.46
CA LEU A 204 -5.20 4.52 8.26
C LEU A 204 -4.72 5.93 8.61
N GLU A 205 -3.51 6.27 8.17
CA GLU A 205 -2.93 7.61 8.26
C GLU A 205 -2.81 8.17 6.84
N ALA A 206 -3.26 9.40 6.62
CA ALA A 206 -3.14 10.13 5.36
C ALA A 206 -2.86 11.62 5.65
N PRO A 207 -2.46 12.43 4.65
CA PRO A 207 -2.27 13.87 4.84
C PRO A 207 -3.47 14.60 5.46
N GLU A 208 -4.68 14.07 5.26
CA GLU A 208 -5.94 14.62 5.78
C GLU A 208 -6.22 14.23 7.24
N GLY A 209 -5.52 13.24 7.80
CA GLY A 209 -5.69 12.79 9.18
C GLY A 209 -5.66 11.27 9.34
N SER A 210 -6.05 10.79 10.52
CA SER A 210 -6.07 9.36 10.85
C SER A 210 -7.50 8.85 11.07
N GLN A 211 -7.78 7.64 10.60
CA GLN A 211 -9.08 7.00 10.76
C GLN A 211 -8.95 5.55 11.24
N LEU A 212 -9.68 5.21 12.30
CA LEU A 212 -9.78 3.83 12.79
C LEU A 212 -10.42 2.93 11.73
N LEU A 213 -9.73 1.83 11.39
CA LEU A 213 -10.19 0.86 10.42
C LEU A 213 -10.80 -0.38 11.10
N LEU A 214 -10.10 -0.91 12.12
CA LEU A 214 -10.52 -2.12 12.83
C LEU A 214 -10.14 -2.06 14.31
N VAL A 215 -10.98 -2.67 15.14
CA VAL A 215 -10.64 -3.08 16.50
C VAL A 215 -11.20 -4.47 16.77
N ALA A 216 -10.36 -5.40 17.26
CA ALA A 216 -10.77 -6.77 17.49
C ALA A 216 -9.90 -7.47 18.54
N ASN A 217 -10.29 -8.67 18.96
CA ASN A 217 -9.52 -9.44 19.95
C ASN A 217 -8.45 -10.31 19.27
N GLU A 218 -8.63 -10.55 17.96
CA GLU A 218 -7.75 -11.25 17.06
C GLU A 218 -6.40 -10.51 16.95
N ASP A 219 -5.32 -11.27 16.81
CA ASP A 219 -3.99 -10.70 16.54
C ASP A 219 -3.88 -10.30 15.07
N PHE A 220 -3.85 -8.98 14.82
CA PHE A 220 -3.69 -8.44 13.48
C PHE A 220 -2.28 -8.62 12.92
N CYS A 221 -1.27 -8.72 13.78
CA CYS A 221 0.14 -8.83 13.39
C CYS A 221 0.47 -10.18 12.75
N HIS A 222 -0.31 -11.22 13.05
CA HIS A 222 -0.17 -12.52 12.39
C HIS A 222 -0.31 -12.43 10.85
N TRP A 223 -1.12 -11.49 10.35
CA TRP A 223 -1.35 -11.30 8.92
C TRP A 223 -0.34 -10.38 8.23
N GLN A 224 0.53 -9.72 9.00
CA GLN A 224 1.47 -8.77 8.45
C GLN A 224 2.68 -9.48 7.84
N PRO A 225 2.96 -9.31 6.54
CA PRO A 225 4.18 -9.82 5.95
C PRO A 225 5.38 -9.01 6.42
N LYS A 226 6.55 -9.67 6.47
CA LYS A 226 7.83 -8.99 6.71
C LYS A 226 8.43 -8.58 5.38
N GLU A 227 8.72 -7.29 5.20
CA GLU A 227 9.25 -6.72 3.93
C GLU A 227 10.41 -7.52 3.33
N LYS A 228 11.34 -8.00 4.17
CA LYS A 228 12.53 -8.75 3.74
C LYS A 228 12.20 -10.10 3.09
N THR A 229 11.06 -10.70 3.46
CA THR A 229 10.63 -12.03 2.99
C THR A 229 9.36 -11.97 2.15
N PHE A 230 8.84 -10.77 1.90
CA PHE A 230 7.70 -10.48 1.05
C PHE A 230 8.17 -10.17 -0.38
#